data_AF-A0A3S4IH46-F1
#
_entry.id   AF-A0A3S4IH46-F1
#
_cell.length_a   1.000
_cell.length_b   1.000
_cell.length_c   1.000
_cell.angle_alpha   90.00
_cell.angle_beta   90.00
_cell.angle_gamma   90.00
#
_symmetry.space_group_name_H-M   'P 1'
#
loop_
_entity.id
_entity.type
_entity.pdbx_description
1 polymer ?
#
loop_
_entity_poly.entity_id
_entity_poly.type
_entity_poly.pdbx_seq_one_letter_code
_entity_poly.pdbx_strand_id
1 'polypeptide(L)'
;MKPYILAACLISSVPALSAIHCGGFTIQPDRYRTTINGDVVHIVDAQFYGAPRDFSQAAIKLLPDAITTTDRQYRLETQGGNASLELMTREQPPRVLNRERCDAGLTGFDWYSSVP
;
A
#
# COMPACT_ATOMS: atom_id res chain seq x y z
N MET A 1 -16.30 2.21 -54.70
CA MET A 1 -15.08 2.40 -53.89
C MET A 1 -15.42 3.22 -52.66
N LYS A 2 -15.20 2.68 -51.45
CA LYS A 2 -14.62 3.29 -50.23
C LYS A 2 -15.10 2.48 -49.00
N PRO A 3 -14.25 1.64 -48.37
CA PRO A 3 -14.58 1.09 -47.07
C PRO A 3 -14.22 2.12 -46.00
N TYR A 4 -15.19 2.48 -45.15
CA TYR A 4 -14.93 3.24 -43.93
C TYR A 4 -14.36 2.26 -42.90
N ILE A 5 -13.05 2.36 -42.65
CA ILE A 5 -12.40 1.64 -41.56
C ILE A 5 -12.85 2.31 -40.26
N LEU A 6 -13.84 1.71 -39.58
CA LEU A 6 -14.17 2.02 -38.19
C LEU A 6 -13.04 1.46 -37.32
N ALA A 7 -12.05 2.29 -37.04
CA ALA A 7 -11.04 2.01 -36.03
C ALA A 7 -11.73 2.04 -34.65
N ALA A 8 -12.15 0.87 -34.17
CA ALA A 8 -12.52 0.69 -32.77
C ALA A 8 -11.23 0.72 -31.94
N CYS A 9 -10.82 1.92 -31.50
CA CYS A 9 -9.86 2.07 -30.42
C CYS A 9 -10.50 1.53 -29.14
N LEU A 10 -10.28 0.24 -28.87
CA LEU A 10 -10.45 -0.35 -27.54
C LEU A 10 -9.36 0.21 -26.65
N ILE A 11 -9.60 1.40 -26.11
CA ILE A 11 -8.85 1.90 -24.96
C ILE A 11 -9.36 1.08 -23.78
N SER A 12 -8.74 -0.07 -23.53
CA SER A 12 -8.89 -0.77 -22.26
C SER A 12 -8.26 0.12 -21.19
N SER A 13 -9.04 1.06 -20.66
CA SER A 13 -8.69 1.84 -19.49
C SER A 13 -8.67 0.89 -18.29
N VAL A 14 -7.54 0.20 -18.09
CA VAL A 14 -7.23 -0.38 -16.78
C VAL A 14 -7.17 0.82 -15.84
N PRO A 15 -7.95 0.86 -14.75
CA PRO A 15 -7.81 1.93 -13.78
C PRO A 15 -6.36 1.92 -13.32
N ALA A 16 -5.66 3.04 -13.51
CA ALA A 16 -4.32 3.21 -12.98
C ALA A 16 -4.45 3.11 -11.46
N LEU A 17 -4.17 1.93 -10.90
CA LEU A 17 -4.06 1.73 -9.47
C LEU A 17 -3.05 2.76 -8.98
N SER A 18 -3.52 3.74 -8.21
CA SER A 18 -2.66 4.76 -7.64
C SER A 18 -1.66 4.06 -6.73
N ALA A 19 -0.38 4.08 -7.12
CA ALA A 19 0.71 3.53 -6.34
C ALA A 19 1.32 4.63 -5.48
N ILE A 20 1.82 4.25 -4.30
CA ILE A 20 2.57 5.13 -3.40
C ILE A 20 4.01 4.64 -3.44
N HIS A 21 4.96 5.53 -3.68
CA HIS A 21 6.37 5.18 -3.73
C HIS A 21 7.08 5.66 -2.47
N CYS A 22 7.73 4.74 -1.76
CA CYS A 22 8.52 5.03 -0.57
C CYS A 22 9.95 4.55 -0.82
N GLY A 23 10.83 5.45 -1.31
CA GLY A 23 12.18 5.07 -1.73
C GLY A 23 12.16 3.96 -2.79
N GLY A 24 12.76 2.81 -2.46
CA GLY A 24 12.76 1.61 -3.32
C GLY A 24 11.50 0.73 -3.23
N PHE A 25 10.51 1.10 -2.42
CA PHE A 25 9.27 0.35 -2.25
C PHE A 25 8.12 0.98 -3.05
N THR A 26 7.30 0.14 -3.68
CA THR A 26 6.06 0.54 -4.34
C THR A 26 4.89 -0.13 -3.61
N ILE A 27 4.05 0.68 -2.98
CA ILE A 27 2.84 0.23 -2.29
C ILE A 27 1.66 0.41 -3.24
N GLN A 28 0.87 -0.65 -3.45
CA GLN A 28 -0.34 -0.59 -4.25
C GLN A 28 -1.52 -0.98 -3.36
N PRO A 29 -2.17 -0.01 -2.71
CA PRO A 29 -3.43 -0.27 -2.03
C PRO A 29 -4.52 -0.56 -3.07
N ASP A 30 -5.26 -1.64 -2.85
CA ASP A 30 -6.45 -2.01 -3.61
C ASP A 30 -7.54 -2.48 -2.64
N ARG A 31 -8.80 -2.30 -3.04
CA ARG A 31 -9.97 -2.63 -2.23
C ARG A 31 -9.99 -4.08 -1.76
N TYR A 32 -9.35 -4.99 -2.50
CA TYR A 32 -9.35 -6.42 -2.21
C TYR A 32 -8.01 -6.93 -1.67
N ARG A 33 -6.91 -6.20 -1.91
CA ARG A 33 -5.57 -6.56 -1.45
C ARG A 33 -4.65 -5.36 -1.41
N THR A 34 -3.69 -5.34 -0.52
CA THR A 34 -2.57 -4.38 -0.58
C THR A 34 -1.33 -5.14 -1.00
N THR A 35 -0.50 -4.56 -1.87
CA THR A 35 0.82 -5.12 -2.19
C THR A 35 1.94 -4.14 -1.88
N ILE A 36 3.13 -4.68 -1.59
CA ILE A 36 4.39 -3.94 -1.52
C ILE A 36 5.39 -4.64 -2.44
N ASN A 37 5.90 -3.94 -3.45
CA ASN A 37 6.77 -4.51 -4.50
C ASN A 37 6.15 -5.73 -5.21
N GLY A 38 4.82 -5.79 -5.28
CA GLY A 38 4.08 -6.91 -5.88
C GLY A 38 3.75 -8.06 -4.93
N ASP A 39 4.39 -8.12 -3.75
CA ASP A 39 4.05 -9.10 -2.72
C ASP A 39 2.79 -8.68 -1.98
N VAL A 40 1.85 -9.61 -1.81
CA VAL A 40 0.63 -9.36 -1.03
C VAL A 40 1.00 -9.15 0.43
N VAL A 41 0.44 -8.09 1.02
CA VAL A 41 0.54 -7.79 2.44
C VAL A 41 -0.85 -7.64 3.05
N HIS A 42 -0.98 -8.02 4.31
CA HIS A 42 -2.22 -7.86 5.07
C HIS A 42 -2.01 -6.98 6.30
N ILE A 43 -3.01 -6.14 6.59
CA ILE A 43 -3.04 -5.33 7.82
C ILE A 43 -3.29 -6.28 9.00
N VAL A 44 -2.36 -6.29 9.96
CA VAL A 44 -2.51 -7.05 11.22
C VAL A 44 -2.81 -6.17 12.42
N ASP A 45 -2.49 -4.89 12.32
CA ASP A 45 -2.76 -3.90 13.35
C ASP A 45 -2.86 -2.52 12.71
N ALA A 46 -3.77 -1.68 13.20
CA ALA A 46 -3.95 -0.32 12.74
C ALA A 46 -4.34 0.56 13.92
N GLN A 47 -3.48 1.51 14.27
CA GLN A 47 -3.73 2.51 15.28
C GLN A 47 -4.06 3.83 14.58
N PHE A 48 -5.25 4.38 14.82
CA PHE A 48 -5.66 5.68 14.31
C PHE A 48 -5.47 6.74 15.40
N TYR A 49 -4.82 7.85 15.05
CA TYR A 49 -4.57 8.98 15.96
C TYR A 49 -5.67 10.04 15.90
N GLY A 50 -6.49 10.02 14.86
CA GLY A 50 -7.64 10.89 14.66
C GLY A 50 -8.96 10.14 14.72
N ALA A 51 -9.81 10.34 13.71
CA ALA A 51 -11.07 9.62 13.62
C ALA A 51 -10.84 8.12 13.31
N PRO A 52 -11.79 7.24 13.70
CA PRO A 52 -11.73 5.84 13.29
C PRO A 52 -11.62 5.71 11.77
N ARG A 53 -10.69 4.86 11.30
CA ARG A 53 -10.40 4.65 9.86
C ARG A 53 -9.84 5.87 9.12
N ASP A 54 -9.32 6.87 9.84
CA ASP A 54 -8.58 7.98 9.25
C ASP A 54 -7.14 7.56 8.91
N PHE A 55 -6.96 6.98 7.72
CA PHE A 55 -5.64 6.57 7.21
C PHE A 55 -4.67 7.75 6.99
N SER A 56 -5.14 9.00 7.03
CA SER A 56 -4.25 10.17 7.01
C SER A 56 -3.48 10.35 8.32
N GLN A 57 -3.96 9.75 9.42
CA GLN A 57 -3.34 9.81 10.74
C GLN A 57 -3.36 8.44 11.41
N ALA A 58 -2.47 7.57 10.98
CA ALA A 58 -2.44 6.17 11.39
C ALA A 58 -1.02 5.59 11.44
N ALA A 59 -0.83 4.61 12.31
CA ALA A 59 0.25 3.64 12.21
C ALA A 59 -0.34 2.27 11.88
N ILE A 60 0.06 1.71 10.75
CA ILE A 60 -0.46 0.47 10.19
C ILE A 60 0.67 -0.55 10.17
N LYS A 61 0.44 -1.71 10.76
CA LYS A 61 1.34 -2.84 10.69
C LYS A 61 0.86 -3.80 9.61
N LEU A 62 1.77 -4.13 8.69
CA LEU A 62 1.52 -5.00 7.55
C LEU A 62 2.43 -6.21 7.62
N LEU A 63 1.91 -7.39 7.32
CA LEU A 63 2.72 -8.62 7.15
C LEU A 63 2.68 -9.07 5.69
N PRO A 64 3.82 -9.47 5.10
CA PRO A 64 3.82 -10.16 3.82
C PRO A 64 3.22 -11.55 3.93
N ASP A 65 2.50 -11.97 2.89
CA ASP A 65 2.00 -13.36 2.74
C ASP A 65 3.11 -14.31 2.26
N ALA A 66 4.16 -13.78 1.64
CA ALA A 66 5.24 -14.58 1.06
C ALA A 66 6.03 -15.33 2.15
N ILE A 67 6.15 -16.65 2.00
CA ILE A 67 6.87 -17.53 2.95
C ILE A 67 8.34 -17.12 3.08
N THR A 68 8.93 -16.61 2.00
CA THR A 68 10.34 -16.18 1.92
C THR A 68 10.64 -14.91 2.74
N THR A 69 9.62 -14.16 3.15
CA THR A 69 9.76 -12.93 3.94
C THR A 69 9.06 -13.05 5.30
N THR A 70 8.87 -14.28 5.79
CA THR A 70 8.17 -14.58 7.04
C THR A 70 8.82 -13.99 8.29
N ASP A 71 10.07 -13.57 8.26
CA ASP A 71 10.77 -12.88 9.34
C ASP A 71 10.63 -11.35 9.27
N ARG A 72 9.99 -10.82 8.22
CA ARG A 72 9.81 -9.39 7.95
C ARG A 72 8.40 -8.93 8.24
N GLN A 73 8.28 -7.65 8.60
CA GLN A 73 7.03 -6.92 8.70
C GLN A 73 7.25 -5.50 8.21
N TYR A 74 6.17 -4.83 7.83
CA TYR A 74 6.22 -3.41 7.52
C TYR A 74 5.42 -2.60 8.55
N ARG A 75 5.86 -1.38 8.81
CA ARG A 75 5.08 -0.36 9.50
C ARG A 75 4.93 0.84 8.57
N LEU A 76 3.70 1.21 8.26
CA LEU A 76 3.37 2.39 7.49
C LEU A 76 2.81 3.43 8.46
N GLU A 77 3.46 4.57 8.58
CA GLU A 77 3.06 5.65 9.48
C GLU A 77 2.66 6.88 8.67
N THR A 78 1.57 7.54 9.09
CA THR A 78 1.01 8.69 8.43
C THR A 78 0.71 9.81 9.39
N GLN A 79 1.00 11.02 8.92
CA GLN A 79 0.71 12.25 9.62
C GLN A 79 0.28 13.31 8.59
N GLY A 80 -1.03 13.33 8.33
CA GLY A 80 -1.66 14.13 7.28
C GLY A 80 -1.23 13.70 5.89
N GLY A 81 -0.72 14.65 5.10
CA GLY A 81 -0.26 14.41 3.72
C GLY A 81 1.11 13.72 3.61
N ASN A 82 1.74 13.35 4.73
CA ASN A 82 3.02 12.65 4.75
C ASN A 82 2.82 11.19 5.16
N ALA A 83 3.59 10.30 4.55
CA ALA A 83 3.73 8.91 4.99
C ALA A 83 5.19 8.46 5.01
N SER A 84 5.50 7.48 5.85
CA SER A 84 6.77 6.76 5.85
C SER A 84 6.54 5.26 6.01
N LEU A 85 7.37 4.48 5.34
CA LEU A 85 7.38 3.02 5.41
C LEU A 85 8.65 2.53 6.11
N GLU A 86 8.48 1.72 7.13
CA GLU A 86 9.56 0.97 7.77
C GLU A 86 9.48 -0.50 7.37
N LEU A 87 10.61 -1.07 6.97
CA LEU A 87 10.81 -2.52 6.92
C LEU A 87 11.47 -2.94 8.24
N MET A 88 10.91 -3.91 8.93
CA MET A 88 11.37 -4.36 10.24
C MET A 88 11.46 -5.89 10.31
N THR A 89 12.24 -6.38 11.27
CA THR A 89 12.19 -7.79 11.70
C THR A 89 10.96 -8.06 12.57
N ARG A 90 10.58 -9.34 12.69
CA ARG A 90 9.47 -9.80 13.56
C ARG A 90 9.89 -10.30 14.95
N GLU A 91 11.17 -10.28 15.29
CA GLU A 91 11.63 -10.58 16.65
C GLU A 91 11.12 -9.52 17.66
N GLN A 92 11.26 -9.82 18.95
CA GLN A 92 10.82 -8.92 20.03
C GLN A 92 12.04 -8.48 20.87
N PRO A 93 12.40 -7.17 20.87
CA PRO A 93 11.77 -6.08 20.13
C PRO A 93 12.13 -6.08 18.62
N PRO A 94 11.24 -5.58 17.75
CA PRO A 94 11.52 -5.45 16.32
C PRO A 94 12.72 -4.54 16.05
N ARG A 95 13.58 -4.91 15.09
CA ARG A 95 14.65 -4.05 14.57
C ARG A 95 14.21 -3.41 13.25
N VAL A 96 14.42 -2.11 13.10
CA VAL A 96 14.21 -1.40 11.83
C VAL A 96 15.38 -1.71 10.91
N LEU A 97 15.06 -2.22 9.71
CA LEU A 97 16.03 -2.58 8.68
C LEU A 97 16.15 -1.51 7.60
N ASN A 98 15.03 -0.88 7.26
CA ASN A 98 15.00 0.29 6.40
C ASN A 98 13.84 1.21 6.81
N ARG A 99 13.96 2.52 6.52
CA ARG A 99 12.91 3.52 6.68
C ARG A 99 12.96 4.47 5.49
N GLU A 100 11.84 4.56 4.77
CA GLU A 100 11.71 5.39 3.59
C GLU A 100 10.55 6.37 3.74
N ARG A 101 10.72 7.59 3.21
CA ARG A 101 9.63 8.55 3.10
C ARG A 101 8.86 8.29 1.81
N CYS A 102 7.54 8.35 1.89
CA CYS A 102 6.66 8.18 0.74
C CYS A 102 6.44 9.51 0.01
N ASP A 103 6.20 9.43 -1.31
CA ASP A 103 5.89 10.56 -2.18
C ASP A 103 4.44 11.07 -2.01
N ALA A 104 3.57 10.25 -1.43
CA ALA A 104 2.20 10.57 -1.09
C ALA A 104 1.83 10.09 0.33
N GLY A 105 0.83 10.74 0.93
CA GLY A 105 0.13 10.23 2.10
C GLY A 105 -0.77 9.04 1.74
N LEU A 106 -1.55 8.53 2.70
CA LEU A 106 -2.46 7.38 2.47
C LEU A 106 -3.92 7.79 2.22
N THR A 107 -4.17 9.08 2.01
CA THR A 107 -5.51 9.60 1.68
C THR A 107 -5.87 9.34 0.22
N GLY A 108 -7.13 9.01 -0.04
CA GLY A 108 -7.64 8.80 -1.41
C GLY A 108 -7.44 7.39 -1.96
N PHE A 109 -6.99 6.44 -1.13
CA PHE A 109 -6.84 5.04 -1.50
C PHE A 109 -7.87 4.16 -0.79
N ASP A 110 -8.41 3.16 -1.50
CA ASP A 110 -9.24 2.12 -0.93
C ASP A 110 -8.32 1.10 -0.23
N TRP A 111 -8.17 1.21 1.10
CA TRP A 111 -7.40 0.26 1.90
C TRP A 111 -8.23 -0.97 2.21
N TYR A 112 -7.73 -2.15 1.86
CA TYR A 112 -8.32 -3.40 2.33
C TYR A 112 -8.13 -3.53 3.86
N SER A 113 -9.21 -3.37 4.61
CA SER A 113 -9.29 -3.79 6.01
C SER A 113 -10.15 -5.03 6.11
N SER A 114 -9.58 -6.17 6.51
CA SER A 114 -10.34 -7.41 6.80
C SER A 114 -11.20 -7.31 8.07
N VAL A 115 -11.21 -6.16 8.74
CA VAL A 115 -12.03 -5.90 9.92
C VAL A 115 -13.40 -5.35 9.48
N PRO A 116 -14.53 -5.97 9.90
CA PRO A 116 -15.89 -5.48 9.63
C PRO A 116 -16.06 -4.00 10.00
#